data_AF-A0A7S1H1R3-F1
#
_entry.id   AF-A0A7S1H1R3-F1
#
_cell.length_a   1.000
_cell.length_b   1.000
_cell.length_c   1.000
_cell.angle_alpha   90.00
_cell.angle_beta   90.00
_cell.angle_gamma   90.00
#
_symmetry.space_group_name_H-M   'P 1'
#
loop_
_entity.id
_entity.type
_entity.pdbx_description
1 polymer ?
#
loop_
_entity_poly.entity_id
_entity_poly.type
_entity_poly.pdbx_seq_one_letter_code
_entity_poly.pdbx_strand_id
1 'polypeptide(L)'
;ERALKKLREAREKNKRSRASQQLCTFFSRLGRCSRDKCPFIHDPERVAVCRMFLRGACNDEKCPFSHSVSESHMPVCEHFLRGVCVREGCPYRHIKVSEDDTTDPLLQPPRKKPRPTNPPPAGDPGEGE
;
A
#
# COMPACT_ATOMS: atom_id res chain seq x y z
N GLU A 1 -17.01 35.79 27.56
CA GLU A 1 -16.43 36.04 26.22
C GLU A 1 -14.94 35.67 26.08
N ARG A 2 -14.01 36.28 26.85
CA ARG A 2 -12.56 36.04 26.73
C ARG A 2 -12.11 34.59 26.93
N ALA A 3 -12.77 33.83 27.82
CA ALA A 3 -12.45 32.42 28.07
C ALA A 3 -12.79 31.52 26.87
N LEU A 4 -13.94 31.72 26.22
CA LEU A 4 -14.33 30.96 25.02
C LEU A 4 -13.37 31.19 23.85
N LYS A 5 -12.91 32.45 23.67
CA LYS A 5 -11.89 32.80 22.67
C LYS A 5 -10.58 32.03 22.91
N LYS A 6 -10.09 31.99 24.16
CA LYS A 6 -8.88 31.23 24.53
C LYS A 6 -9.02 29.73 24.25
N LEU A 7 -10.17 29.13 24.54
CA LEU A 7 -10.43 27.71 24.28
C LEU A 7 -10.40 27.40 22.77
N ARG A 8 -10.99 28.26 21.94
CA ARG A 8 -10.98 28.11 20.47
C ARG A 8 -9.55 28.20 19.92
N GLU A 9 -8.77 29.18 20.39
CA GLU A 9 -7.37 29.35 19.99
C GLU A 9 -6.51 28.14 20.38
N ALA A 10 -6.68 27.59 21.59
CA ALA A 10 -5.98 26.39 22.04
C ALA A 10 -6.33 25.16 21.16
N ARG A 11 -7.60 24.99 20.79
CA ARG A 11 -8.04 23.89 19.90
C ARG A 11 -7.44 24.01 18.50
N GLU A 12 -7.42 25.21 17.92
CA GLU A 12 -6.81 25.43 16.61
C GLU A 12 -5.29 25.21 16.63
N LYS A 13 -4.59 25.63 17.69
CA LYS A 13 -3.16 25.32 17.86
C LYS A 13 -2.90 23.81 17.93
N ASN A 14 -3.68 23.08 18.72
CA ASN A 14 -3.55 21.62 18.83
C ASN A 14 -3.90 20.91 17.51
N LYS A 15 -4.88 21.43 16.75
CA LYS A 15 -5.21 20.92 15.41
C LYS A 15 -4.04 21.13 14.45
N ARG A 16 -3.41 22.31 14.47
CA ARG A 16 -2.25 22.63 13.63
C ARG A 16 -1.04 21.77 13.99
N SER A 17 -0.74 21.58 15.28
CA SER A 17 0.38 20.74 15.71
C SER A 17 0.19 19.28 15.29
N ARG A 18 -1.02 18.74 15.44
CA ARG A 18 -1.36 17.40 14.94
C ARG A 18 -1.24 17.32 13.41
N ALA A 19 -1.73 18.31 12.68
CA ALA A 19 -1.62 18.33 11.22
C ALA A 19 -0.14 18.31 10.77
N SER A 20 0.73 19.08 11.42
CA SER A 20 2.17 19.14 11.09
C SER A 20 2.94 17.85 11.43
N GLN A 21 2.34 16.91 12.14
CA GLN A 21 2.93 15.59 12.41
C GLN A 21 2.44 14.51 11.43
N GLN A 22 1.40 14.79 10.66
CA GLN A 22 0.75 13.83 9.75
C GLN A 22 1.18 14.09 8.31
N LEU A 23 1.29 13.02 7.51
CA LEU A 23 1.57 13.12 6.09
C LEU A 23 0.37 13.69 5.33
N CYS A 24 0.65 14.48 4.31
CA CYS A 24 -0.37 14.98 3.41
C CYS A 24 -0.87 13.84 2.53
N THR A 25 -2.11 13.42 2.72
CA THR A 25 -2.71 12.32 1.94
C THR A 25 -2.72 12.58 0.44
N PHE A 26 -2.88 13.83 0.00
CA PHE A 26 -2.82 14.19 -1.41
C PHE A 26 -1.41 14.03 -1.97
N PHE A 27 -0.40 14.58 -1.28
CA PHE A 27 0.99 14.46 -1.70
C PHE A 27 1.44 13.00 -1.68
N SER A 28 1.20 12.27 -0.60
CA SER A 28 1.60 10.86 -0.48
C SER A 28 0.90 9.96 -1.49
N ARG A 29 -0.37 10.19 -1.85
CA ARG A 29 -1.11 9.30 -2.77
C ARG A 29 -0.99 9.69 -4.24
N LEU A 30 -0.91 10.98 -4.54
CA LEU A 30 -0.95 11.52 -5.91
C LEU A 30 0.39 12.11 -6.35
N GLY A 31 1.36 12.20 -5.45
CA GLY A 31 2.67 12.83 -5.68
C GLY A 31 2.62 14.36 -5.72
N ARG A 32 1.44 14.96 -5.55
CA ARG A 32 1.20 16.40 -5.71
C ARG A 32 0.15 16.91 -4.73
N CYS A 33 0.33 18.13 -4.23
CA CYS A 33 -0.65 18.81 -3.39
C CYS A 33 -0.89 20.21 -3.95
N SER A 34 -2.16 20.59 -4.14
CA SER A 34 -2.54 21.91 -4.68
C SER A 34 -2.65 23.01 -3.61
N ARG A 35 -2.23 22.75 -2.36
CA ARG A 35 -2.31 23.73 -1.26
C ARG A 35 -0.99 24.45 -1.11
N ASP A 36 -0.99 25.76 -1.31
CA ASP A 36 0.21 26.60 -1.15
C ASP A 36 0.78 26.56 0.28
N LYS A 37 -0.10 26.53 1.29
CA LYS A 37 0.28 26.40 2.71
C LYS A 37 -0.35 25.14 3.29
N CYS A 38 0.13 23.98 2.84
CA CYS A 38 -0.30 22.71 3.39
C CYS A 38 0.17 22.57 4.84
N PRO A 39 -0.73 22.33 5.82
CA PRO A 39 -0.33 22.14 7.21
C PRO A 39 0.22 20.73 7.51
N PHE A 40 0.25 19.85 6.51
CA PHE A 40 0.69 18.45 6.61
C PHE A 40 2.07 18.26 5.96
N ILE A 41 2.77 17.20 6.35
CA ILE A 41 4.12 16.90 5.86
C ILE A 41 4.08 16.41 4.39
N HIS A 42 4.95 16.96 3.54
CA HIS A 42 5.21 16.50 2.17
C HIS A 42 6.55 15.78 2.14
N ASP A 43 6.53 14.46 2.32
CA ASP A 43 7.72 13.61 2.32
C ASP A 43 7.80 12.82 1.00
N PRO A 44 8.75 13.12 0.10
CA PRO A 44 8.91 12.44 -1.19
C PRO A 44 9.21 10.94 -1.05
N GLU A 45 9.79 10.50 0.06
CA GLU A 45 10.10 9.07 0.25
C GLU A 45 8.85 8.25 0.61
N ARG A 46 7.81 8.93 1.08
CA ARG A 46 6.52 8.33 1.48
C ARG A 46 5.41 8.57 0.47
N VAL A 47 5.75 8.96 -0.76
CA VAL A 47 4.80 8.97 -1.88
C VAL A 47 4.62 7.58 -2.44
N ALA A 48 3.45 7.33 -3.04
CA ALA A 48 3.14 6.06 -3.68
C ALA A 48 4.15 5.73 -4.78
N VAL A 49 4.40 4.43 -4.96
CA VAL A 49 5.27 3.93 -6.04
C VAL A 49 4.64 4.20 -7.40
N CYS A 50 5.44 4.66 -8.36
CA CYS A 50 5.01 4.92 -9.72
C CYS A 50 4.52 3.63 -10.39
N ARG A 51 3.23 3.57 -10.72
CA ARG A 51 2.62 2.40 -11.38
C ARG A 51 3.20 2.13 -12.78
N MET A 52 3.69 3.17 -13.46
CA MET A 52 4.33 3.02 -14.77
C MET A 52 5.76 2.49 -14.63
N PHE A 53 6.50 2.96 -13.62
CA PHE A 53 7.82 2.43 -13.27
C PHE A 53 7.76 0.93 -12.92
N LEU A 54 6.75 0.51 -12.13
CA LEU A 54 6.52 -0.92 -11.83
C LEU A 54 6.28 -1.80 -13.06
N ARG A 55 5.91 -1.20 -14.19
CA ARG A 55 5.72 -1.88 -15.48
C ARG A 55 6.93 -1.70 -16.42
N GLY A 56 7.98 -1.02 -15.99
CA GLY A 56 9.15 -0.67 -16.81
C GLY A 56 8.87 0.42 -17.86
N ALA A 57 7.84 1.24 -17.65
CA ALA A 57 7.34 2.20 -18.64
C ALA A 57 7.46 3.67 -18.20
N CYS A 58 8.21 3.97 -17.15
CA CYS A 58 8.52 5.34 -16.73
C CYS A 58 9.99 5.46 -16.38
N ASN A 59 10.67 6.39 -17.05
CA ASN A 59 12.09 6.71 -16.86
C ASN A 59 12.30 8.19 -16.48
N ASP A 60 11.22 8.88 -16.09
CA ASP A 60 11.29 10.29 -15.74
C ASP A 60 11.95 10.49 -14.38
N GLU A 61 13.09 11.19 -14.35
CA GLU A 61 13.78 11.53 -13.09
C GLU A 61 12.96 12.49 -12.22
N LYS A 62 12.08 13.27 -12.84
CA LYS A 62 11.17 14.22 -12.17
C LYS A 62 9.79 13.63 -11.92
N CYS A 63 9.66 12.31 -11.89
CA CYS A 63 8.40 11.64 -11.61
C CYS A 63 7.90 12.05 -10.21
N PRO A 64 6.62 12.43 -10.05
CA PRO A 64 6.07 12.82 -8.74
C PRO A 64 5.86 11.61 -7.80
N PHE A 65 6.10 10.40 -8.28
CA PHE A 65 5.91 9.14 -7.57
C PHE A 65 7.27 8.47 -7.34
N SER A 66 7.34 7.61 -6.33
CA SER A 66 8.59 6.93 -6.00
C SER A 66 8.95 5.90 -7.09
N HIS A 67 10.21 5.91 -7.51
CA HIS A 67 10.83 4.86 -8.32
C HIS A 67 11.61 3.85 -7.46
N SER A 68 11.38 3.81 -6.14
CA SER A 68 11.89 2.76 -5.27
C SER A 68 10.83 1.69 -5.01
N VAL A 69 11.21 0.42 -5.22
CA VAL A 69 10.37 -0.73 -4.87
C VAL A 69 10.80 -1.23 -3.51
N SER A 70 10.09 -0.83 -2.46
CA SER A 70 10.24 -1.38 -1.11
C SER A 70 8.94 -2.04 -0.67
N GLU A 71 9.04 -3.16 0.07
CA GLU A 71 7.85 -3.87 0.55
C GLU A 71 6.94 -3.00 1.42
N SER A 72 7.49 -2.04 2.15
CA SER A 72 6.71 -1.13 2.99
C SER A 72 5.85 -0.16 2.18
N HIS A 73 6.31 0.26 1.00
CA HIS A 73 5.67 1.30 0.17
C HIS A 73 4.82 0.72 -0.96
N MET A 74 4.92 -0.59 -1.19
CA MET A 74 4.12 -1.26 -2.21
C MET A 74 2.64 -1.31 -1.81
N PRO A 75 1.72 -0.96 -2.73
CA PRO A 75 0.29 -1.05 -2.44
C PRO A 75 -0.15 -2.51 -2.25
N VAL A 76 -1.29 -2.67 -1.58
CA VAL A 76 -1.90 -3.99 -1.37
C VAL A 76 -2.34 -4.57 -2.71
N CYS A 77 -2.08 -5.85 -2.91
CA CYS A 77 -2.47 -6.57 -4.10
C CYS A 77 -3.99 -6.79 -4.10
N GLU A 78 -4.73 -6.01 -4.89
CA GLU A 78 -6.18 -6.20 -5.04
C GLU A 78 -6.54 -7.61 -5.54
N HIS A 79 -5.72 -8.19 -6.42
CA HIS A 79 -5.92 -9.55 -6.91
C HIS A 79 -5.75 -10.59 -5.80
N PHE A 80 -4.85 -10.35 -4.85
CA PHE A 80 -4.68 -11.23 -3.69
C PHE A 80 -5.86 -11.11 -2.73
N LEU A 81 -6.34 -9.89 -2.48
CA LEU A 81 -7.54 -9.66 -1.67
C LEU A 81 -8.77 -10.36 -2.28
N ARG A 82 -8.88 -10.39 -3.61
CA ARG A 82 -9.93 -11.13 -4.34
C ARG A 82 -9.68 -12.64 -4.44
N GLY A 83 -8.54 -13.13 -3.95
CA GLY A 83 -8.19 -14.55 -4.00
C GLY A 83 -7.71 -15.09 -5.36
N VAL A 84 -7.48 -14.23 -6.35
CA VAL A 84 -7.12 -14.62 -7.73
C VAL A 84 -5.65 -14.41 -8.09
N CYS A 85 -4.85 -13.80 -7.21
CA CYS A 85 -3.42 -13.64 -7.46
C CYS A 85 -2.69 -14.98 -7.31
N VAL A 86 -2.00 -15.40 -8.38
CA VAL A 86 -1.19 -16.64 -8.47
C VAL A 86 0.31 -16.36 -8.66
N ARG A 87 0.73 -15.09 -8.54
CA ARG A 87 2.13 -14.71 -8.78
C ARG A 87 2.94 -14.89 -7.49
N GLU A 88 3.87 -15.84 -7.50
CA GLU A 88 4.77 -16.13 -6.36
C GLU A 88 5.70 -14.96 -6.02
N GLY A 89 6.15 -14.20 -7.02
CA GLY A 89 6.91 -12.95 -6.87
C GLY A 89 6.07 -11.69 -7.10
N CYS A 90 4.90 -11.58 -6.45
CA CYS A 90 4.04 -10.41 -6.63
C CYS A 90 4.71 -9.16 -6.03
N PRO A 91 4.93 -8.08 -6.81
CA PRO A 91 5.54 -6.87 -6.26
C PRO A 91 4.56 -6.13 -5.31
N TYR A 92 3.26 -6.42 -5.40
CA TYR A 92 2.25 -5.88 -4.51
C TYR A 92 2.14 -6.69 -3.22
N ARG A 93 1.82 -6.03 -2.11
CA ARG A 93 1.77 -6.68 -0.80
C ARG A 93 0.60 -7.66 -0.69
N HIS A 94 0.89 -8.87 -0.24
CA HIS A 94 -0.09 -9.89 0.11
C HIS A 94 -0.34 -9.82 1.63
N ILE A 95 -1.43 -9.17 2.04
CA ILE A 95 -1.81 -9.08 3.47
C ILE A 95 -2.74 -10.24 3.80
N LYS A 96 -2.30 -11.15 4.69
CA LYS A 96 -3.11 -12.24 5.22
C LYS A 96 -3.70 -11.76 6.55
N VAL A 97 -5.00 -11.50 6.59
CA VAL A 97 -5.70 -11.18 7.83
C VAL A 97 -5.85 -12.49 8.61
N SER A 98 -5.24 -12.57 9.79
CA SER A 98 -5.40 -13.68 10.74
C SER A 98 -6.83 -13.71 11.29
N GLU A 99 -7.31 -14.90 11.64
CA GLU A 99 -8.66 -15.12 12.14
C GLU A 99 -8.89 -14.51 13.54
N ASP A 100 -7.82 -14.12 14.24
CA ASP A 100 -7.90 -13.54 15.59
C ASP A 100 -8.20 -12.02 15.60
N ASP A 101 -8.21 -11.35 14.44
CA ASP A 101 -8.56 -9.92 14.29
C ASP A 101 -10.06 -9.69 14.01
N THR A 102 -10.93 -10.68 14.26
CA THR A 102 -12.37 -10.56 14.01
C THR A 102 -13.11 -9.90 15.17
N THR A 103 -13.17 -8.56 15.17
CA THR A 103 -14.29 -7.83 15.78
C THR A 103 -15.27 -7.25 14.75
N ASP A 104 -15.02 -7.42 13.44
CA ASP A 104 -15.92 -6.96 12.38
C ASP A 104 -16.24 -8.09 11.35
N PRO A 105 -17.47 -8.64 11.34
CA PRO A 105 -17.87 -9.75 10.48
C PRO A 105 -17.88 -9.48 8.96
N LEU A 106 -17.69 -8.24 8.50
CA LEU A 106 -17.86 -7.87 7.08
C LEU A 106 -16.58 -7.99 6.22
N LEU A 107 -15.44 -8.37 6.80
CA LEU A 107 -14.14 -8.37 6.10
C LEU A 107 -13.49 -9.75 5.90
N GLN A 108 -14.24 -10.85 5.82
CA GLN A 108 -13.66 -12.18 5.58
C GLN A 108 -13.18 -12.36 4.12
N PRO A 109 -11.89 -12.62 3.84
CA PRO A 109 -11.44 -13.14 2.55
C PRO A 109 -11.75 -14.65 2.43
N PRO A 110 -11.99 -15.18 1.22
CA PRO A 110 -12.28 -16.59 1.02
C PRO A 110 -11.07 -17.45 1.41
N ARG A 111 -11.29 -18.47 2.27
CA ARG A 111 -10.29 -19.48 2.64
C ARG A 111 -9.71 -20.12 1.39
N LYS A 112 -8.39 -19.97 1.14
CA LYS A 112 -7.70 -20.70 0.07
C LYS A 112 -7.69 -22.19 0.44
N LYS A 113 -8.42 -23.02 -0.31
CA LYS A 113 -8.24 -24.48 -0.27
C LYS A 113 -6.80 -24.77 -0.74
N PRO A 114 -6.02 -25.62 -0.04
CA PRO A 114 -4.72 -26.03 -0.56
C PRO A 114 -4.93 -26.71 -1.93
N ARG A 115 -4.10 -26.34 -2.91
CA ARG A 115 -4.13 -26.97 -4.24
C ARG A 115 -3.56 -28.38 -4.09
N PRO A 116 -4.18 -29.42 -4.69
CA PRO A 116 -3.54 -30.73 -4.77
C PRO A 116 -2.23 -30.57 -5.56
N THR A 117 -1.11 -30.91 -4.94
CA THR A 117 0.17 -31.08 -5.64
C THR A 117 0.03 -32.34 -6.49
N ASN A 118 -0.09 -32.18 -7.81
CA ASN A 118 0.06 -33.32 -8.69
C ASN A 118 1.48 -33.87 -8.51
N PRO A 119 1.66 -35.18 -8.30
CA PRO A 119 3.00 -35.76 -8.27
C PRO A 119 3.69 -35.55 -9.63
N PRO A 120 5.02 -35.43 -9.67
CA PRO A 120 5.75 -35.34 -10.94
C PRO A 120 5.45 -36.58 -11.80
N PRO A 121 5.40 -36.44 -13.14
CA PRO A 121 5.20 -37.59 -14.03
C PRO A 121 6.36 -38.58 -13.83
N ALA A 122 6.03 -39.86 -13.70
CA ALA A 122 7.00 -40.94 -13.69
C ALA A 122 7.80 -40.90 -14.99
N GLY A 123 9.14 -40.84 -14.88
CA GLY A 123 10.04 -40.91 -16.02
C GLY A 123 9.85 -42.24 -16.76
N ASP A 124 9.78 -42.14 -18.08
CA ASP A 124 9.65 -43.24 -19.02
C ASP A 124 10.90 -44.15 -18.99
N PRO A 125 10.75 -45.49 -19.00
CA PRO A 125 11.88 -46.40 -18.99
C PRO A 125 12.38 -46.67 -20.42
N GLY A 126 13.47 -46.00 -20.81
CA GLY A 126 14.56 -46.55 -21.61
C GLY A 126 14.36 -46.75 -23.12
N GLU A 127 15.33 -46.26 -23.89
CA GLU A 127 15.86 -46.97 -25.06
C GLU A 127 17.39 -46.87 -25.02
N GLY A 128 18.05 -48.03 -25.13
CA GLY A 128 19.48 -48.11 -25.30
C GLY A 128 19.86 -48.15 -26.77
N GLU A 129 21.04 -47.63 -27.07
CA GLU A 129 22.03 -48.19 -28.01
C GLU A 129 23.42 -47.64 -27.64
#